data_AF-A0A317CML8-F1
#
_entry.id   AF-A0A317CML8-F1
#
_cell.length_a   1.000
_cell.length_b   1.000
_cell.length_c   1.000
_cell.angle_alpha   90.00
_cell.angle_beta   90.00
_cell.angle_gamma   90.00
#
_symmetry.space_group_name_H-M   'P 1'
#
loop_
_entity.id
_entity.type
_entity.pdbx_description
1 polymer ?
#
loop_
_entity_poly.entity_id
_entity_poly.type
_entity_poly.pdbx_seq_one_letter_code
_entity_poly.pdbx_strand_id
1 'polypeptide(L)'
;MTNVLNKAFLAIFLLLSFSIATAARMDARKSTAVFYGPNLPTDVLSQYSRIIVEADNVKAHELKELRANGGDVFAYLSVGEVSPTRKWFNKIGQEWVLGDNRIWDSKVMDLNSKGWQAFVINDIVDPLWQAGYSGLFLDTMDSFKLFANSDALEKQQTDALVSLMEIIHKRYPEMRFIANRGFEVLPRIGHLVEAVAAESLFASWDNGLKVYKETKAEDQDWLLNQLHTIKDKLPVDILIIDYLEPNKREDAQSLADRITREGFIPWISIPSLDMVGVSSFEPQLKTFLLLTDSKTETHHPMNLEKYQILQRNLEADGLRLEVHDIQSGMPTGHLIGRYLGIVTAQPFKQQFPIYQNWLRRQQSEGINIQVLSPDAAIPKG
;
A
#
# COMPACT_ATOMS: atom_id res chain seq x y z
N MET A 1 24.02 27.11 -44.08
CA MET A 1 22.72 27.12 -43.35
C MET A 1 22.32 25.75 -42.81
N THR A 2 22.62 24.64 -43.50
CA THR A 2 22.28 23.26 -43.09
C THR A 2 22.91 22.79 -41.77
N ASN A 3 24.17 23.16 -41.49
CA ASN A 3 24.84 22.77 -40.23
C ASN A 3 24.33 23.49 -38.97
N VAL A 4 23.67 24.64 -39.12
CA VAL A 4 23.07 25.38 -37.98
C VAL A 4 21.69 24.82 -37.65
N LEU A 5 20.92 24.45 -38.67
CA LEU A 5 19.63 23.79 -38.50
C LEU A 5 19.76 22.43 -37.79
N ASN A 6 20.76 21.62 -38.15
CA ASN A 6 20.97 20.30 -37.54
C ASN A 6 21.42 20.38 -36.06
N LYS A 7 22.19 21.42 -35.69
CA LYS A 7 22.57 21.65 -34.28
C LYS A 7 21.39 22.16 -33.44
N ALA A 8 20.51 22.98 -34.02
CA ALA A 8 19.28 23.43 -33.37
C ALA A 8 18.30 22.27 -33.12
N PHE A 9 18.14 21.36 -34.09
CA PHE A 9 17.32 20.16 -33.93
C PHE A 9 17.87 19.20 -32.86
N LEU A 10 19.19 18.99 -32.80
CA LEU A 10 19.82 18.15 -31.77
C LEU A 10 19.66 18.75 -30.36
N ALA A 11 19.79 20.08 -30.23
CA ALA A 11 19.60 20.78 -28.97
C ALA A 11 18.14 20.75 -28.49
N ILE A 12 17.17 20.90 -29.41
CA ILE A 12 15.73 20.78 -29.11
C ILE A 12 15.39 19.34 -28.70
N PHE A 13 15.95 18.33 -29.36
CA PHE A 13 15.74 16.91 -29.01
C PHE A 13 16.35 16.57 -27.65
N LEU A 14 17.55 17.08 -27.34
CA LEU A 14 18.18 16.95 -26.03
C LEU A 14 17.37 17.67 -24.93
N LEU A 15 16.88 18.88 -25.17
CA LEU A 15 16.03 19.62 -24.23
C LEU A 15 14.68 18.93 -23.99
N LEU A 16 14.04 18.40 -25.04
CA LEU A 16 12.79 17.63 -24.91
C LEU A 16 13.01 16.32 -24.15
N SER A 17 14.11 15.61 -24.40
CA SER A 17 14.45 14.38 -23.67
C SER A 17 14.79 14.64 -22.19
N PHE A 18 15.44 15.77 -21.90
CA PHE A 18 15.75 16.19 -20.53
C PHE A 18 14.47 16.61 -19.79
N SER A 19 13.55 17.33 -20.44
CA SER A 19 12.28 17.77 -19.87
C SER A 19 11.33 16.60 -19.55
N ILE A 20 11.22 15.60 -20.44
CA ILE A 20 10.38 14.41 -20.21
C ILE A 20 10.95 13.56 -19.05
N ALA A 21 12.28 13.38 -18.99
CA ALA A 21 12.93 12.66 -17.90
C ALA A 21 12.78 13.38 -16.54
N THR A 22 12.78 14.72 -16.51
CA THR A 22 12.51 15.48 -15.28
C THR A 22 11.05 15.43 -14.84
N ALA A 23 10.09 15.42 -15.76
CA ALA A 23 8.66 15.34 -15.45
C ALA A 23 8.29 13.95 -14.88
N ALA A 24 8.72 12.88 -15.54
CA ALA A 24 8.53 11.50 -15.04
C ALA A 24 9.21 11.27 -13.67
N ARG A 25 10.36 11.89 -13.43
CA ARG A 25 11.07 11.87 -12.13
C ARG A 25 10.44 12.81 -11.08
N MET A 26 9.52 13.69 -11.47
CA MET A 26 8.77 14.56 -10.56
C MET A 26 7.45 13.90 -10.14
N ASP A 27 6.77 13.19 -11.05
CA ASP A 27 5.60 12.34 -10.74
C ASP A 27 5.97 11.12 -9.88
N ALA A 28 7.09 10.44 -10.18
CA ALA A 28 7.60 9.36 -9.33
C ALA A 28 8.06 9.82 -7.94
N ARG A 29 8.29 11.13 -7.74
CA ARG A 29 8.59 11.74 -6.43
C ARG A 29 7.33 12.05 -5.60
N LYS A 30 6.14 11.87 -6.17
CA LYS A 30 4.84 12.03 -5.51
C LYS A 30 3.95 10.82 -5.74
N SER A 31 4.53 9.63 -5.57
CA SER A 31 3.80 8.37 -5.62
C SER A 31 3.79 7.69 -4.27
N THR A 32 2.66 7.09 -3.94
CA THR A 32 2.47 6.39 -2.67
C THR A 32 1.89 5.01 -2.94
N ALA A 33 2.48 4.00 -2.33
CA ALA A 33 1.90 2.67 -2.24
C ALA A 33 1.50 2.36 -0.80
N VAL A 34 0.39 1.65 -0.61
CA VAL A 34 -0.05 1.14 0.67
C VAL A 34 -0.18 -0.37 0.57
N PHE A 35 0.56 -1.11 1.40
CA PHE A 35 0.55 -2.57 1.41
C PHE A 35 0.69 -3.15 2.82
N TYR A 36 -0.36 -3.78 3.33
CA TYR A 36 -0.41 -4.36 4.67
C TYR A 36 -0.24 -5.88 4.69
N GLY A 37 -0.21 -6.53 3.53
CA GLY A 37 0.00 -7.98 3.43
C GLY A 37 1.41 -8.44 3.83
N PRO A 38 1.59 -9.73 4.13
CA PRO A 38 2.92 -10.33 4.27
C PRO A 38 3.60 -10.55 2.90
N ASN A 39 4.90 -10.89 2.91
CA ASN A 39 5.70 -11.17 1.71
C ASN A 39 5.66 -10.02 0.71
N LEU A 40 6.19 -8.88 1.13
CA LEU A 40 6.10 -7.62 0.39
C LEU A 40 6.68 -7.78 -1.04
N PRO A 41 5.97 -7.30 -2.07
CA PRO A 41 6.49 -7.26 -3.44
C PRO A 41 7.49 -6.11 -3.58
N THR A 42 8.68 -6.28 -3.01
CA THR A 42 9.71 -5.23 -2.90
C THR A 42 10.19 -4.70 -4.25
N ASP A 43 10.21 -5.55 -5.28
CA ASP A 43 10.54 -5.19 -6.66
C ASP A 43 9.54 -4.21 -7.28
N VAL A 44 8.27 -4.28 -6.86
CA VAL A 44 7.21 -3.37 -7.28
C VAL A 44 7.12 -2.14 -6.37
N LEU A 45 7.04 -2.35 -5.06
CA LEU A 45 6.84 -1.28 -4.08
C LEU A 45 8.01 -0.29 -4.05
N SER A 46 9.23 -0.74 -4.31
CA SER A 46 10.40 0.14 -4.36
C SER A 46 10.41 1.17 -5.50
N GLN A 47 9.47 1.07 -6.45
CA GLN A 47 9.28 2.06 -7.51
C GLN A 47 8.47 3.28 -7.05
N TYR A 48 7.93 3.25 -5.83
CA TYR A 48 7.15 4.33 -5.24
C TYR A 48 8.01 5.17 -4.28
N SER A 49 7.75 6.49 -4.24
CA SER A 49 8.48 7.38 -3.33
C SER A 49 8.10 7.17 -1.86
N ARG A 50 6.81 6.95 -1.57
CA ARG A 50 6.29 6.67 -0.22
C ARG A 50 5.70 5.27 -0.20
N ILE A 51 6.02 4.50 0.82
CA ILE A 51 5.59 3.10 0.94
C ILE A 51 5.05 2.91 2.35
N ILE A 52 3.74 2.80 2.50
CA ILE A 52 3.06 2.64 3.78
C ILE A 52 2.80 1.14 4.01
N VAL A 53 3.25 0.62 5.15
CA VAL A 53 3.22 -0.82 5.45
C VAL A 53 2.79 -1.12 6.88
N GLU A 54 2.21 -2.31 7.09
CA GLU A 54 2.02 -2.86 8.43
C GLU A 54 3.34 -3.47 8.91
N ALA A 55 4.00 -2.82 9.86
CA ALA A 55 5.35 -3.19 10.29
C ALA A 55 5.44 -4.61 10.87
N ASP A 56 4.36 -5.11 11.48
CA ASP A 56 4.30 -6.49 11.99
C ASP A 56 4.45 -7.58 10.89
N ASN A 57 4.23 -7.20 9.62
CA ASN A 57 4.30 -8.08 8.45
C ASN A 57 5.59 -7.90 7.62
N VAL A 58 6.46 -6.96 7.98
CA VAL A 58 7.68 -6.64 7.24
C VAL A 58 8.88 -7.38 7.80
N LYS A 59 9.61 -8.10 6.95
CA LYS A 59 10.89 -8.71 7.32
C LYS A 59 12.03 -7.69 7.19
N ALA A 60 13.06 -7.83 8.02
CA ALA A 60 14.20 -6.90 8.03
C ALA A 60 14.89 -6.74 6.67
N HIS A 61 14.97 -7.82 5.86
CA HIS A 61 15.55 -7.74 4.52
C HIS A 61 14.64 -7.02 3.52
N GLU A 62 13.31 -7.18 3.64
CA GLU A 62 12.33 -6.48 2.79
C GLU A 62 12.42 -4.97 3.04
N LEU A 63 12.45 -4.54 4.31
CA LEU A 63 12.64 -3.13 4.67
C LEU A 63 13.95 -2.55 4.10
N LYS A 64 15.05 -3.31 4.22
CA LYS A 64 16.35 -2.91 3.68
C LYS A 64 16.32 -2.74 2.16
N GLU A 65 15.64 -3.65 1.46
CA GLU A 65 15.53 -3.62 0.00
C GLU A 65 14.71 -2.42 -0.48
N LEU A 66 13.56 -2.15 0.13
CA LEU A 66 12.73 -0.97 -0.18
C LEU A 66 13.54 0.33 -0.05
N ARG A 67 14.27 0.46 1.05
CA ARG A 67 15.08 1.65 1.33
C ARG A 67 16.30 1.77 0.41
N ALA A 68 16.94 0.66 0.05
CA ALA A 68 18.11 0.67 -0.83
C ALA A 68 17.77 1.21 -2.23
N ASN A 69 16.52 1.05 -2.67
CA ASN A 69 16.01 1.55 -3.94
C ASN A 69 15.43 2.97 -3.85
N GLY A 70 15.58 3.65 -2.70
CA GLY A 70 15.21 5.06 -2.50
C GLY A 70 13.77 5.31 -2.04
N GLY A 71 13.02 4.26 -1.67
CA GLY A 71 11.67 4.38 -1.13
C GLY A 71 11.68 4.79 0.35
N ASP A 72 10.84 5.76 0.70
CA ASP A 72 10.58 6.14 2.08
C ASP A 72 9.50 5.25 2.68
N VAL A 73 9.87 4.45 3.68
CA VAL A 73 8.97 3.45 4.26
C VAL A 73 8.32 4.00 5.52
N PHE A 74 7.00 4.07 5.52
CA PHE A 74 6.17 4.54 6.62
C PHE A 74 5.50 3.35 7.31
N ALA A 75 5.58 3.29 8.63
CA ALA A 75 4.88 2.27 9.41
C ALA A 75 3.44 2.74 9.72
N TYR A 76 2.46 1.89 9.48
CA TYR A 76 1.09 2.09 9.94
C TYR A 76 1.03 2.13 11.46
N LEU A 77 0.34 3.14 12.01
CA LEU A 77 0.06 3.30 13.43
C LEU A 77 -1.38 3.80 13.62
N SER A 78 -2.24 2.93 14.13
CA SER A 78 -3.52 3.35 14.72
C SER A 78 -3.24 4.03 16.07
N VAL A 79 -3.39 5.36 16.13
CA VAL A 79 -3.07 6.15 17.33
C VAL A 79 -4.23 6.22 18.32
N GLY A 80 -5.46 6.15 17.82
CA GLY A 80 -6.69 6.24 18.60
C GLY A 80 -7.35 4.91 18.89
N GLU A 81 -6.91 3.82 18.26
CA GLU A 81 -7.48 2.50 18.48
C GLU A 81 -6.43 1.40 18.62
N VAL A 82 -6.82 0.29 19.23
CA VAL A 82 -6.01 -0.93 19.30
C VAL A 82 -6.85 -2.14 18.95
N SER A 83 -6.41 -2.92 17.96
CA SER A 83 -6.99 -4.24 17.66
C SER A 83 -6.54 -5.29 18.71
N PRO A 84 -7.46 -6.13 19.22
CA PRO A 84 -7.13 -7.28 20.06
C PRO A 84 -6.17 -8.29 19.41
N THR A 85 -5.99 -8.23 18.09
CA THR A 85 -5.08 -9.10 17.33
C THR A 85 -3.61 -8.69 17.42
N ARG A 86 -3.31 -7.49 17.94
CA ARG A 86 -1.92 -7.03 18.12
C ARG A 86 -1.17 -7.94 19.08
N LYS A 87 0.06 -8.33 18.72
CA LYS A 87 0.91 -9.21 19.55
C LYS A 87 1.15 -8.66 20.96
N TRP A 88 1.13 -7.34 21.11
CA TRP A 88 1.35 -6.61 22.36
C TRP A 88 0.05 -6.17 23.07
N PHE A 89 -1.12 -6.63 22.61
CA PHE A 89 -2.42 -6.20 23.17
C PHE A 89 -2.54 -6.45 24.68
N ASN A 90 -1.93 -7.53 25.19
CA ASN A 90 -1.92 -7.86 26.61
C ASN A 90 -1.16 -6.84 27.50
N LYS A 91 -0.41 -5.91 26.91
CA LYS A 91 0.26 -4.81 27.63
C LYS A 91 -0.63 -3.58 27.83
N ILE A 92 -1.81 -3.54 27.20
CA ILE A 92 -2.71 -2.38 27.27
C ILE A 92 -3.41 -2.32 28.62
N GLY A 93 -3.16 -1.22 29.34
CA GLY A 93 -3.86 -0.88 30.57
C GLY A 93 -5.34 -0.63 30.31
N GLN A 94 -6.23 -1.23 31.09
CA GLN A 94 -7.68 -1.04 30.94
C GLN A 94 -8.09 0.41 31.21
N GLU A 95 -7.33 1.11 32.06
CA GLU A 95 -7.51 2.53 32.36
C GLU A 95 -7.13 3.45 31.20
N TRP A 96 -6.56 2.93 30.11
CA TRP A 96 -6.26 3.69 28.89
C TRP A 96 -7.40 3.60 27.87
N VAL A 97 -8.43 2.79 28.10
CA VAL A 97 -9.47 2.47 27.12
C VAL A 97 -10.73 3.29 27.42
N LEU A 98 -11.22 4.03 26.41
CA LEU A 98 -12.51 4.73 26.46
C LEU A 98 -13.69 3.80 26.20
N GLY A 99 -13.52 2.81 25.32
CA GLY A 99 -14.54 1.79 25.04
C GLY A 99 -14.28 0.97 23.78
N ASP A 100 -15.32 0.32 23.27
CA ASP A 100 -15.26 -0.57 22.11
C ASP A 100 -15.79 0.08 20.83
N ASN A 101 -15.05 -0.03 19.73
CA ASN A 101 -15.55 0.22 18.39
C ASN A 101 -15.92 -1.10 17.71
N ARG A 102 -17.22 -1.45 17.77
CA ARG A 102 -17.72 -2.75 17.28
C ARG A 102 -17.66 -2.93 15.77
N ILE A 103 -17.57 -1.84 15.01
CA ILE A 103 -17.47 -1.91 13.54
C ILE A 103 -16.11 -2.48 13.13
N TRP A 104 -15.06 -2.16 13.90
CA TRP A 104 -13.68 -2.53 13.59
C TRP A 104 -13.08 -3.56 14.56
N ASP A 105 -13.86 -4.03 15.53
CA ASP A 105 -13.42 -4.94 16.59
C ASP A 105 -12.14 -4.43 17.29
N SER A 106 -12.18 -3.18 17.73
CA SER A 106 -11.05 -2.46 18.32
C SER A 106 -11.43 -1.76 19.63
N LYS A 107 -10.41 -1.46 20.44
CA LYS A 107 -10.53 -0.63 21.64
C LYS A 107 -10.19 0.81 21.28
N VAL A 108 -11.07 1.76 21.59
CA VAL A 108 -10.79 3.20 21.46
C VAL A 108 -10.01 3.66 22.68
N MET A 109 -8.90 4.35 22.45
CA MET A 109 -7.94 4.75 23.47
C MET A 109 -8.18 6.18 23.94
N ASP A 110 -7.94 6.44 25.22
CA ASP A 110 -7.87 7.78 25.79
C ASP A 110 -6.52 8.41 25.42
N LEU A 111 -6.53 9.35 24.47
CA LEU A 111 -5.30 10.01 24.00
C LEU A 111 -4.67 10.87 25.10
N ASN A 112 -5.41 11.26 26.14
CA ASN A 112 -4.90 12.00 27.28
C ASN A 112 -4.28 11.09 28.37
N SER A 113 -4.44 9.76 28.27
CA SER A 113 -3.79 8.81 29.17
C SER A 113 -2.27 8.89 29.03
N LYS A 114 -1.57 9.17 30.14
CA LYS A 114 -0.10 9.19 30.16
C LYS A 114 0.51 7.81 29.95
N GLY A 115 -0.17 6.75 30.37
CA GLY A 115 0.25 5.37 30.10
C GLY A 115 0.18 5.06 28.60
N TRP A 116 -0.92 5.44 27.94
CA TRP A 116 -1.06 5.27 26.50
C TRP A 116 -0.02 6.07 25.71
N GLN A 117 0.15 7.35 26.02
CA GLN A 117 1.16 8.20 25.36
C GLN A 117 2.57 7.61 25.50
N ALA A 118 2.95 7.18 26.71
CA ALA A 118 4.24 6.56 26.96
C ALA A 118 4.41 5.23 26.20
N PHE A 119 3.36 4.42 26.14
CA PHE A 119 3.38 3.15 25.39
C PHE A 119 3.55 3.40 23.89
N VAL A 120 2.77 4.31 23.29
CA VAL A 120 2.91 4.67 21.87
C VAL A 120 4.35 5.11 21.58
N ILE A 121 4.92 6.01 22.38
CA ILE A 121 6.28 6.51 22.15
C ILE A 121 7.32 5.38 22.33
N ASN A 122 7.33 4.71 23.48
CA ASN A 122 8.45 3.86 23.88
C ASN A 122 8.35 2.42 23.36
N ASP A 123 7.15 1.86 23.24
CA ASP A 123 6.95 0.47 22.85
C ASP A 123 6.63 0.32 21.35
N ILE A 124 6.18 1.39 20.68
CA ILE A 124 5.83 1.36 19.26
C ILE A 124 6.77 2.23 18.42
N VAL A 125 6.78 3.54 18.66
CA VAL A 125 7.51 4.50 17.81
C VAL A 125 9.02 4.33 17.92
N ASP A 126 9.55 4.15 19.13
CA ASP A 126 10.98 3.93 19.37
C ASP A 126 11.53 2.73 18.57
N PRO A 127 10.97 1.50 18.67
CA PRO A 127 11.40 0.38 17.83
C PRO A 127 11.30 0.62 16.33
N LEU A 128 10.23 1.27 15.86
CA LEU A 128 10.06 1.57 14.43
C LEU A 128 11.14 2.53 13.93
N TRP A 129 11.45 3.58 14.69
CA TRP A 129 12.55 4.48 14.35
C TRP A 129 13.89 3.73 14.29
N GLN A 130 14.19 2.90 15.30
CA GLN A 130 15.43 2.13 15.34
C GLN A 130 15.54 1.09 14.21
N ALA A 131 14.42 0.52 13.75
CA ALA A 131 14.38 -0.36 12.58
C ALA A 131 14.65 0.39 11.26
N GLY A 132 14.54 1.73 11.27
CA GLY A 132 14.89 2.61 10.16
C GLY A 132 13.71 2.94 9.24
N TYR A 133 12.48 2.94 9.77
CA TYR A 133 11.33 3.53 9.08
C TYR A 133 11.52 5.04 8.93
N SER A 134 11.15 5.58 7.79
CA SER A 134 11.25 7.01 7.47
C SER A 134 10.18 7.86 8.17
N GLY A 135 9.09 7.23 8.63
CA GLY A 135 7.94 7.94 9.18
C GLY A 135 6.82 7.03 9.64
N LEU A 136 5.72 7.66 10.05
CA LEU A 136 4.48 6.99 10.48
C LEU A 136 3.30 7.41 9.61
N PHE A 137 2.45 6.46 9.28
CA PHE A 137 1.10 6.70 8.78
C PHE A 137 0.13 6.58 9.97
N LEU A 138 -0.43 7.72 10.37
CA LEU A 138 -1.26 7.87 11.56
C LEU A 138 -2.72 7.67 11.21
N ASP A 139 -3.34 6.63 11.75
CA ASP A 139 -4.73 6.28 11.52
C ASP A 139 -5.57 6.45 12.78
N THR A 140 -6.90 6.42 12.66
CA THR A 140 -7.88 6.51 13.77
C THR A 140 -7.72 7.79 14.62
N MET A 141 -7.30 8.88 13.97
CA MET A 141 -7.02 10.16 14.64
C MET A 141 -8.25 10.86 15.20
N ASP A 142 -9.45 10.40 14.83
CA ASP A 142 -10.76 10.94 15.19
C ASP A 142 -11.62 9.96 16.01
N SER A 143 -11.13 8.74 16.29
CA SER A 143 -11.92 7.69 16.97
C SER A 143 -12.40 8.06 18.37
N PHE A 144 -11.71 8.97 19.06
CA PHE A 144 -12.15 9.48 20.36
C PHE A 144 -13.54 10.15 20.30
N LYS A 145 -13.98 10.62 19.13
CA LYS A 145 -15.32 11.22 18.93
C LYS A 145 -16.46 10.26 19.24
N LEU A 146 -16.21 8.95 19.22
CA LEU A 146 -17.19 7.94 19.63
C LEU A 146 -17.55 8.03 21.12
N PHE A 147 -16.70 8.65 21.95
CA PHE A 147 -16.87 8.74 23.41
C PHE A 147 -16.78 10.17 23.95
N ALA A 148 -16.19 11.10 23.21
CA ALA A 148 -16.07 12.51 23.57
C ALA A 148 -17.39 13.27 23.33
N ASN A 149 -18.37 13.08 24.22
CA ASN A 149 -19.73 13.61 24.08
C ASN A 149 -19.90 15.11 24.42
N SER A 150 -18.81 15.88 24.49
CA SER A 150 -18.87 17.33 24.69
C SER A 150 -17.64 18.01 24.09
N ASP A 151 -17.78 19.27 23.69
CA ASP A 151 -16.70 20.10 23.14
C ASP A 151 -15.46 20.12 24.06
N ALA A 152 -15.65 20.10 25.38
CA ALA A 152 -14.56 20.08 26.35
C ALA A 152 -13.75 18.78 26.30
N LEU A 153 -14.43 17.63 26.19
CA LEU A 153 -13.78 16.32 26.06
C LEU A 153 -13.13 16.18 24.68
N GLU A 154 -13.79 16.64 23.62
CA GLU A 154 -13.22 16.63 22.26
C GLU A 154 -11.95 17.48 22.21
N LYS A 155 -11.98 18.68 22.82
CA LYS A 155 -10.82 19.55 22.94
C LYS A 155 -9.68 18.88 23.73
N GLN A 156 -9.98 18.18 24.82
CA GLN A 156 -8.98 17.48 25.61
C GLN A 156 -8.28 16.38 24.80
N GLN A 157 -9.03 15.59 24.03
CA GLN A 157 -8.48 14.52 23.20
C GLN A 157 -7.65 15.08 22.04
N THR A 158 -8.13 16.13 21.36
CA THR A 158 -7.38 16.81 20.30
C THR A 158 -6.10 17.47 20.83
N ASP A 159 -6.15 18.15 21.98
CA ASP A 159 -4.95 18.71 22.64
C ASP A 159 -3.92 17.62 22.97
N ALA A 160 -4.39 16.46 23.44
CA ALA A 160 -3.53 15.34 23.78
C ALA A 160 -2.89 14.70 22.54
N LEU A 161 -3.63 14.56 21.43
CA LEU A 161 -3.09 14.07 20.16
C LEU A 161 -2.01 15.01 19.61
N VAL A 162 -2.28 16.32 19.60
CA VAL A 162 -1.30 17.33 19.17
C VAL A 162 -0.04 17.25 20.02
N SER A 163 -0.19 17.18 21.35
CA SER A 163 0.95 17.06 22.26
C SER A 163 1.76 15.79 22.03
N LEU A 164 1.10 14.64 21.79
CA LEU A 164 1.78 13.39 21.46
C LEU A 164 2.62 13.52 20.19
N MET A 165 2.07 14.11 19.13
CA MET A 165 2.79 14.33 17.87
C MET A 165 3.98 15.29 18.03
N GLU A 166 3.82 16.37 18.79
CA GLU A 166 4.91 17.31 19.10
C GLU A 166 6.03 16.62 19.89
N ILE A 167 5.69 15.74 20.84
CA ILE A 167 6.68 14.98 21.62
C ILE A 167 7.45 14.02 20.70
N ILE A 168 6.75 13.29 19.82
CA ILE A 168 7.40 12.38 18.87
C ILE A 168 8.31 13.16 17.94
N HIS A 169 7.83 14.26 17.34
CA HIS A 169 8.65 15.08 16.44
C HIS A 169 9.87 15.68 17.13
N LYS A 170 9.72 16.17 18.37
CA LYS A 170 10.84 16.69 19.16
C LYS A 170 11.89 15.61 19.44
N ARG A 171 11.46 14.37 19.66
CA ARG A 171 12.34 13.23 19.90
C ARG A 171 13.02 12.74 18.62
N TYR A 172 12.28 12.75 17.51
CA TYR A 172 12.74 12.29 16.19
C TYR A 172 12.44 13.35 15.12
N PRO A 173 13.25 14.42 15.01
CA PRO A 173 12.96 15.54 14.10
C PRO A 173 12.93 15.17 12.62
N GLU A 174 13.60 14.08 12.24
CA GLU A 174 13.64 13.55 10.87
C GLU A 174 12.48 12.59 10.56
N MET A 175 11.74 12.14 11.58
CA MET A 175 10.57 11.28 11.38
C MET A 175 9.43 12.09 10.77
N ARG A 176 8.89 11.60 9.67
CA ARG A 176 7.80 12.25 8.94
C ARG A 176 6.46 11.61 9.26
N PHE A 177 5.38 12.39 9.14
CA PHE A 177 4.02 11.91 9.37
C PHE A 177 3.17 12.03 8.13
N ILE A 178 2.34 11.00 7.93
CA ILE A 178 1.21 11.01 7.01
C ILE A 178 -0.04 10.82 7.88
N ALA A 179 -1.00 11.74 7.80
CA ALA A 179 -2.22 11.68 8.61
C ALA A 179 -3.36 11.08 7.79
N ASN A 180 -4.05 10.05 8.29
CA ASN A 180 -5.33 9.64 7.72
C ASN A 180 -6.43 10.50 8.32
N ARG A 181 -6.99 11.41 7.51
CA ARG A 181 -7.93 12.45 7.94
C ARG A 181 -7.36 13.31 9.08
N GLY A 182 -7.99 13.30 10.26
CA GLY A 182 -7.61 14.11 11.41
C GLY A 182 -7.83 15.61 11.22
N PHE A 183 -8.88 15.99 10.47
CA PHE A 183 -9.14 17.38 10.07
C PHE A 183 -9.22 18.37 11.25
N GLU A 184 -9.58 17.88 12.44
CA GLU A 184 -9.70 18.65 13.68
C GLU A 184 -8.33 19.09 14.23
N VAL A 185 -7.28 18.29 14.00
CA VAL A 185 -5.93 18.57 14.50
C VAL A 185 -5.02 19.17 13.44
N LEU A 186 -5.27 18.92 12.16
CA LEU A 186 -4.44 19.39 11.04
C LEU A 186 -4.08 20.89 11.09
N PRO A 187 -4.97 21.84 11.45
CA PRO A 187 -4.59 23.25 11.57
C PRO A 187 -3.43 23.51 12.55
N ARG A 188 -3.21 22.62 13.52
CA ARG A 188 -2.15 22.70 14.54
C ARG A 188 -0.92 21.89 14.18
N ILE A 189 -1.10 20.73 13.55
CA ILE A 189 -0.01 19.78 13.24
C ILE A 189 0.43 19.79 11.78
N GLY A 190 -0.20 20.59 10.91
CA GLY A 190 0.07 20.54 9.46
C GLY A 190 1.52 20.82 9.08
N HIS A 191 2.28 21.50 9.94
CA HIS A 191 3.71 21.72 9.78
C HIS A 191 4.58 20.48 10.10
N LEU A 192 4.00 19.46 10.74
CA LEU A 192 4.64 18.18 11.08
C LEU A 192 4.31 17.07 10.08
N VAL A 193 3.32 17.30 9.21
CA VAL A 193 2.76 16.30 8.30
C VAL A 193 3.22 16.62 6.89
N GLU A 194 3.63 15.61 6.12
CA GLU A 194 3.98 15.79 4.70
C GLU A 194 2.84 15.41 3.74
N ALA A 195 1.91 14.58 4.18
CA ALA A 195 0.74 14.19 3.40
C ALA A 195 -0.49 13.89 4.27
N VAL A 196 -1.67 14.13 3.72
CA VAL A 196 -2.97 13.80 4.34
C VAL A 196 -3.67 12.79 3.45
N ALA A 197 -4.01 11.64 4.01
CA ALA A 197 -4.80 10.60 3.38
C ALA A 197 -6.30 10.77 3.66
N ALA A 198 -7.13 10.33 2.73
CA ALA A 198 -8.56 10.20 2.92
C ALA A 198 -9.09 8.90 2.29
N GLU A 199 -9.88 8.19 3.08
CA GLU A 199 -10.60 6.96 2.71
C GLU A 199 -12.10 7.17 2.89
N SER A 200 -12.96 7.04 1.89
CA SER A 200 -12.67 7.00 0.45
C SER A 200 -13.33 8.20 -0.22
N LEU A 201 -12.82 8.61 -1.38
CA LEU A 201 -13.35 9.74 -2.12
C LEU A 201 -14.49 9.31 -3.04
N PHE A 202 -14.27 8.39 -3.98
CA PHE A 202 -15.26 8.02 -4.99
C PHE A 202 -15.71 6.56 -4.86
N ALA A 203 -14.78 5.63 -4.68
CA ALA A 203 -15.06 4.20 -4.53
C ALA A 203 -14.64 3.73 -3.14
N SER A 204 -15.60 3.23 -2.37
CA SER A 204 -15.45 2.93 -0.95
C SER A 204 -15.76 1.48 -0.61
N TRP A 205 -15.37 1.08 0.60
CA TRP A 205 -15.72 -0.19 1.19
C TRP A 205 -16.66 0.02 2.38
N ASP A 206 -17.80 -0.66 2.39
CA ASP A 206 -18.66 -0.71 3.57
C ASP A 206 -18.21 -1.85 4.48
N ASN A 207 -17.54 -1.52 5.58
CA ASN A 207 -17.01 -2.54 6.48
C ASN A 207 -18.10 -3.32 7.25
N GLY A 208 -19.28 -2.73 7.45
CA GLY A 208 -20.40 -3.39 8.12
C GLY A 208 -21.12 -4.39 7.21
N LEU A 209 -21.34 -4.01 5.95
CA LEU A 209 -22.00 -4.85 4.94
C LEU A 209 -21.04 -5.74 4.14
N LYS A 210 -19.72 -5.47 4.22
CA LYS A 210 -18.67 -6.14 3.44
C LYS A 210 -18.91 -6.06 1.92
N VAL A 211 -19.25 -4.86 1.44
CA VAL A 211 -19.49 -4.60 0.01
C VAL A 211 -18.75 -3.37 -0.48
N TYR A 212 -18.32 -3.41 -1.74
CA TYR A 212 -17.85 -2.24 -2.47
C TYR A 212 -19.03 -1.35 -2.81
N LYS A 213 -18.86 -0.03 -2.68
CA LYS A 213 -19.90 0.95 -3.03
C LYS A 213 -19.31 2.27 -3.48
N GLU A 214 -20.01 2.95 -4.37
CA GLU A 214 -19.71 4.35 -4.67
C GLU A 214 -20.10 5.23 -3.47
N THR A 215 -19.31 6.26 -3.19
CA THR A 215 -19.67 7.30 -2.21
C THR A 215 -20.79 8.19 -2.76
N LYS A 216 -21.55 8.84 -1.88
CA LYS A 216 -22.62 9.74 -2.32
C LYS A 216 -22.04 11.04 -2.87
N ALA A 217 -22.70 11.64 -3.85
CA ALA A 217 -22.27 12.93 -4.43
C ALA A 217 -22.09 14.03 -3.38
N GLU A 218 -22.99 14.12 -2.39
CA GLU A 218 -22.89 15.09 -1.29
C GLU A 218 -21.63 14.88 -0.43
N ASP A 219 -21.29 13.62 -0.15
CA ASP A 219 -20.07 13.26 0.61
C ASP A 219 -18.81 13.53 -0.22
N GLN A 220 -18.85 13.26 -1.53
CA GLN A 220 -17.79 13.58 -2.48
C GLN A 220 -17.52 15.08 -2.50
N ASP A 221 -18.55 15.90 -2.71
CA ASP A 221 -18.43 17.36 -2.79
C ASP A 221 -17.92 17.94 -1.46
N TRP A 222 -18.43 17.45 -0.33
CA TRP A 222 -17.95 17.88 0.98
C TRP A 222 -16.46 17.55 1.15
N LEU A 223 -16.05 16.32 0.86
CA LEU A 223 -14.67 15.87 1.05
C LEU A 223 -13.71 16.58 0.08
N LEU A 224 -14.08 16.74 -1.19
CA LEU A 224 -13.31 17.52 -2.17
C LEU A 224 -13.04 18.93 -1.65
N ASN A 225 -14.06 19.61 -1.14
CA ASN A 225 -13.92 20.96 -0.60
C ASN A 225 -12.97 21.00 0.63
N GLN A 226 -13.05 20.02 1.52
CA GLN A 226 -12.12 19.91 2.66
C GLN A 226 -10.68 19.70 2.19
N LEU A 227 -10.46 18.76 1.27
CA LEU A 227 -9.13 18.40 0.78
C LEU A 227 -8.47 19.53 -0.01
N HIS A 228 -9.23 20.23 -0.87
CA HIS A 228 -8.74 21.43 -1.55
C HIS A 228 -8.39 22.54 -0.55
N THR A 229 -9.24 22.75 0.46
CA THR A 229 -8.95 23.73 1.53
C THR A 229 -7.66 23.39 2.29
N ILE A 230 -7.41 22.10 2.58
CA ILE A 230 -6.18 21.63 3.25
C ILE A 230 -4.98 21.90 2.36
N LYS A 231 -5.04 21.48 1.10
CA LYS A 231 -3.97 21.65 0.11
C LYS A 231 -3.62 23.12 -0.13
N ASP A 232 -4.60 24.02 -0.07
CA ASP A 232 -4.38 25.47 -0.23
C ASP A 232 -3.73 26.11 1.00
N LYS A 233 -3.98 25.58 2.20
CA LYS A 233 -3.54 26.17 3.47
C LYS A 233 -2.26 25.55 4.03
N LEU A 234 -1.99 24.30 3.69
CA LEU A 234 -0.91 23.51 4.26
C LEU A 234 -0.01 22.97 3.14
N PRO A 235 1.32 22.92 3.34
CA PRO A 235 2.27 22.41 2.35
C PRO A 235 2.29 20.87 2.35
N VAL A 236 1.12 20.24 2.18
CA VAL A 236 0.94 18.79 2.24
C VAL A 236 0.48 18.24 0.90
N ASP A 237 0.89 17.01 0.59
CA ASP A 237 0.23 16.25 -0.47
C ASP A 237 -1.09 15.66 0.03
N ILE A 238 -2.03 15.43 -0.88
CA ILE A 238 -3.29 14.73 -0.57
C ILE A 238 -3.22 13.34 -1.21
N LEU A 239 -3.40 12.30 -0.39
CA LEU A 239 -3.51 10.90 -0.80
C LEU A 239 -4.97 10.47 -0.76
N ILE A 240 -5.46 9.84 -1.82
CA ILE A 240 -6.78 9.19 -1.83
C ILE A 240 -6.57 7.68 -1.88
N ILE A 241 -7.15 6.99 -0.90
CA ILE A 241 -7.19 5.52 -0.87
C ILE A 241 -8.63 5.10 -1.12
N ASP A 242 -8.86 4.54 -2.31
CA ASP A 242 -10.17 4.08 -2.78
C ASP A 242 -10.15 2.56 -3.02
N TYR A 243 -11.34 1.95 -3.00
CA TYR A 243 -11.49 0.51 -3.01
C TYR A 243 -12.34 0.01 -4.17
N LEU A 244 -11.78 -0.91 -4.95
CA LEU A 244 -12.45 -1.65 -6.03
C LEU A 244 -12.09 -3.13 -5.99
N GLU A 245 -12.93 -3.96 -6.60
CA GLU A 245 -12.66 -5.39 -6.74
C GLU A 245 -11.35 -5.67 -7.52
N PRO A 246 -10.60 -6.75 -7.19
CA PRO A 246 -9.33 -7.07 -7.86
C PRO A 246 -9.42 -7.17 -9.39
N ASN A 247 -10.55 -7.62 -9.92
CA ASN A 247 -10.78 -7.80 -11.36
C ASN A 247 -11.16 -6.51 -12.10
N LYS A 248 -11.31 -5.38 -11.42
CA LYS A 248 -11.66 -4.07 -11.99
C LYS A 248 -10.46 -3.14 -12.14
N ARG A 249 -9.30 -3.68 -12.55
CA ARG A 249 -8.05 -2.90 -12.63
C ARG A 249 -8.11 -1.77 -13.67
N GLU A 250 -8.85 -1.94 -14.76
CA GLU A 250 -9.08 -0.87 -15.76
C GLU A 250 -9.95 0.27 -15.19
N ASP A 251 -11.00 -0.06 -14.43
CA ASP A 251 -11.82 0.92 -13.72
C ASP A 251 -11.00 1.64 -12.65
N ALA A 252 -10.12 0.91 -11.94
CA ALA A 252 -9.19 1.47 -10.97
C ALA A 252 -8.20 2.46 -11.61
N GLN A 253 -7.74 2.21 -12.85
CA GLN A 253 -6.92 3.17 -13.60
C GLN A 253 -7.73 4.43 -13.96
N SER A 254 -8.95 4.26 -14.47
CA SER A 254 -9.83 5.40 -14.79
C SER A 254 -10.14 6.25 -13.55
N LEU A 255 -10.28 5.61 -12.39
CA LEU A 255 -10.46 6.26 -11.11
C LEU A 255 -9.18 6.97 -10.63
N ALA A 256 -8.01 6.34 -10.79
CA ALA A 256 -6.72 6.96 -10.49
C ALA A 256 -6.51 8.24 -11.32
N ASP A 257 -6.87 8.21 -12.61
CA ASP A 257 -6.80 9.38 -13.49
C ASP A 257 -7.79 10.47 -13.06
N ARG A 258 -8.98 10.12 -12.57
CA ARG A 258 -9.94 11.08 -11.99
C ARG A 258 -9.37 11.77 -10.75
N ILE A 259 -8.81 11.01 -9.82
CA ILE A 259 -8.18 11.53 -8.59
C ILE A 259 -6.97 12.42 -8.93
N THR A 260 -6.15 12.00 -9.90
CA THR A 260 -4.97 12.76 -10.34
C THR A 260 -5.37 14.11 -10.96
N ARG A 261 -6.51 14.20 -11.64
CA ARG A 261 -7.05 15.47 -12.19
C ARG A 261 -7.48 16.47 -11.12
N GLU A 262 -7.86 16.01 -9.92
CA GLU A 262 -8.05 16.87 -8.74
C GLU A 262 -6.71 17.34 -8.15
N GLY A 263 -5.59 16.84 -8.69
CA GLY A 263 -4.25 17.09 -8.19
C GLY A 263 -3.95 16.35 -6.89
N PHE A 264 -4.58 15.21 -6.66
CA PHE A 264 -4.33 14.32 -5.53
C PHE A 264 -3.56 13.06 -6.00
N ILE A 265 -2.94 12.36 -5.06
CA ILE A 265 -2.19 11.13 -5.30
C ILE A 265 -3.13 9.93 -5.12
N PRO A 266 -3.39 9.12 -6.16
CA PRO A 266 -4.27 7.96 -6.04
C PRO A 266 -3.54 6.72 -5.54
N TRP A 267 -4.25 5.93 -4.74
CA TRP A 267 -3.97 4.51 -4.49
C TRP A 267 -5.28 3.73 -4.44
N ILE A 268 -5.59 2.99 -5.52
CA ILE A 268 -6.81 2.18 -5.60
C ILE A 268 -6.44 0.73 -5.34
N SER A 269 -7.02 0.11 -4.32
CA SER A 269 -6.74 -1.30 -3.98
C SER A 269 -7.98 -1.98 -3.41
N ILE A 270 -7.80 -3.05 -2.65
CA ILE A 270 -8.84 -3.73 -1.86
C ILE A 270 -8.77 -3.30 -0.39
N PRO A 271 -9.86 -3.44 0.38
CA PRO A 271 -9.91 -3.00 1.78
C PRO A 271 -8.87 -3.64 2.70
N SER A 272 -8.40 -4.86 2.40
CA SER A 272 -7.33 -5.52 3.16
C SER A 272 -5.94 -4.95 2.90
N LEU A 273 -5.78 -4.16 1.83
CA LEU A 273 -4.51 -3.57 1.40
C LEU A 273 -3.37 -4.59 1.23
N ASP A 274 -3.68 -5.85 0.93
CA ASP A 274 -2.72 -6.93 0.65
C ASP A 274 -2.63 -7.25 -0.85
N MET A 275 -2.96 -6.27 -1.69
CA MET A 275 -2.84 -6.29 -3.15
C MET A 275 -2.10 -5.04 -3.63
N VAL A 276 -1.24 -5.21 -4.65
CA VAL A 276 -0.63 -4.07 -5.32
C VAL A 276 -1.72 -3.29 -6.06
N GLY A 277 -1.97 -2.08 -5.57
CA GLY A 277 -2.98 -1.19 -6.11
C GLY A 277 -2.63 -0.59 -7.47
N VAL A 278 -3.47 0.34 -7.90
CA VAL A 278 -3.27 1.21 -9.05
C VAL A 278 -3.00 2.61 -8.56
N SER A 279 -2.03 3.28 -9.17
CA SER A 279 -1.64 4.66 -8.86
C SER A 279 -1.61 5.52 -10.13
N SER A 280 -1.02 6.71 -10.06
CA SER A 280 -0.92 7.64 -11.20
C SER A 280 0.04 7.16 -12.30
N PHE A 281 0.81 6.10 -12.03
CA PHE A 281 1.66 5.43 -13.01
C PHE A 281 1.57 3.91 -12.81
N GLU A 282 1.93 3.18 -13.86
CA GLU A 282 2.01 1.72 -13.82
C GLU A 282 3.45 1.29 -13.48
N PRO A 283 3.68 0.55 -12.38
CA PRO A 283 5.01 0.06 -12.06
C PRO A 283 5.47 -1.00 -13.07
N GLN A 284 6.76 -1.02 -13.37
CA GLN A 284 7.32 -2.03 -14.27
C GLN A 284 7.38 -3.37 -13.55
N LEU A 285 6.57 -4.33 -14.01
CA LEU A 285 6.64 -5.72 -13.55
C LEU A 285 7.75 -6.46 -14.30
N LYS A 286 8.54 -7.25 -13.58
CA LYS A 286 9.67 -8.03 -14.15
C LYS A 286 9.60 -9.51 -13.84
N THR A 287 8.65 -9.92 -13.01
CA THR A 287 8.65 -11.24 -12.39
C THR A 287 7.48 -12.07 -12.88
N PHE A 288 7.75 -13.30 -13.30
CA PHE A 288 6.74 -14.35 -13.49
C PHE A 288 6.79 -15.30 -12.29
N LEU A 289 5.63 -15.77 -11.85
CA LEU A 289 5.53 -16.81 -10.82
C LEU A 289 5.48 -18.19 -11.49
N LEU A 290 6.50 -19.02 -11.30
CA LEU A 290 6.52 -20.40 -11.78
C LEU A 290 5.99 -21.35 -10.70
N LEU A 291 4.91 -22.07 -11.01
CA LEU A 291 4.40 -23.14 -10.17
C LEU A 291 5.06 -24.47 -10.52
N THR A 292 5.60 -25.11 -9.49
CA THR A 292 6.29 -26.41 -9.55
C THR A 292 5.65 -27.39 -8.58
N ASP A 293 5.87 -28.68 -8.80
CA ASP A 293 5.38 -29.73 -7.92
C ASP A 293 6.53 -30.66 -7.56
N SER A 294 7.12 -30.46 -6.38
CA SER A 294 8.26 -31.28 -5.94
C SER A 294 7.93 -32.76 -5.76
N LYS A 295 6.63 -33.12 -5.63
CA LYS A 295 6.18 -34.50 -5.51
C LYS A 295 6.26 -35.25 -6.83
N THR A 296 5.94 -34.59 -7.94
CA THR A 296 5.93 -35.20 -9.28
C THR A 296 7.19 -34.90 -10.07
N GLU A 297 7.90 -33.84 -9.72
CA GLU A 297 9.12 -33.39 -10.36
C GLU A 297 10.34 -33.57 -9.44
N THR A 298 10.76 -32.51 -8.76
CA THR A 298 11.94 -32.49 -7.89
C THR A 298 11.90 -31.28 -6.97
N HIS A 299 12.60 -31.35 -5.83
CA HIS A 299 12.84 -30.21 -4.94
C HIS A 299 13.82 -29.18 -5.54
N HIS A 300 14.44 -29.50 -6.67
CA HIS A 300 15.35 -28.61 -7.40
C HIS A 300 14.85 -28.35 -8.83
N PRO A 301 13.69 -27.69 -9.01
CA PRO A 301 13.07 -27.53 -10.32
C PRO A 301 13.98 -26.82 -11.33
N MET A 302 14.84 -25.90 -10.88
CA MET A 302 15.79 -25.20 -11.77
C MET A 302 16.92 -26.09 -12.31
N ASN A 303 16.99 -27.38 -11.93
CA ASN A 303 17.85 -28.36 -12.60
C ASN A 303 17.19 -29.02 -13.82
N LEU A 304 15.88 -28.82 -14.01
CA LEU A 304 15.15 -29.36 -15.16
C LEU A 304 15.38 -28.47 -16.39
N GLU A 305 15.77 -29.09 -17.50
CA GLU A 305 16.12 -28.39 -18.75
C GLU A 305 15.04 -27.41 -19.20
N LYS A 306 13.76 -27.80 -19.12
CA LYS A 306 12.61 -26.95 -19.49
C LYS A 306 12.57 -25.62 -18.71
N TYR A 307 12.90 -25.64 -17.43
CA TYR A 307 12.88 -24.45 -16.58
C TYR A 307 14.17 -23.64 -16.72
N GLN A 308 15.29 -24.28 -16.99
CA GLN A 308 16.54 -23.58 -17.33
C GLN A 308 16.44 -22.81 -18.65
N ILE A 309 15.82 -23.41 -19.68
CA ILE A 309 15.58 -22.72 -20.96
C ILE A 309 14.66 -21.52 -20.73
N LEU A 310 13.57 -21.70 -19.99
CA LEU A 310 12.65 -20.61 -19.66
C LEU A 310 13.35 -19.49 -18.89
N GLN A 311 14.13 -19.83 -17.86
CA GLN A 311 14.88 -18.87 -17.07
C GLN A 311 15.85 -18.07 -17.93
N ARG A 312 16.68 -18.73 -18.74
CA ARG A 312 17.65 -18.05 -19.61
C ARG A 312 16.98 -17.10 -20.60
N ASN A 313 15.85 -17.50 -21.19
CA ASN A 313 15.11 -16.67 -22.12
C ASN A 313 14.55 -15.42 -21.42
N LEU A 314 13.95 -15.58 -20.24
CA LEU A 314 13.42 -14.46 -19.46
C LEU A 314 14.53 -13.52 -18.98
N GLU A 315 15.66 -14.07 -18.51
CA GLU A 315 16.82 -13.28 -18.09
C GLU A 315 17.42 -12.47 -19.24
N ALA A 316 17.42 -12.99 -20.46
CA ALA A 316 17.86 -12.26 -21.65
C ALA A 316 17.02 -11.00 -21.92
N ASP A 317 15.75 -11.01 -21.51
CA ASP A 317 14.82 -9.87 -21.59
C ASP A 317 14.78 -9.02 -20.30
N GLY A 318 15.66 -9.31 -19.33
CA GLY A 318 15.69 -8.62 -18.04
C GLY A 318 14.54 -8.99 -17.09
N LEU A 319 13.86 -10.11 -17.36
CA LEU A 319 12.76 -10.66 -16.57
C LEU A 319 13.27 -11.76 -15.63
N ARG A 320 12.44 -12.15 -14.66
CA ARG A 320 12.78 -13.08 -13.58
C ARG A 320 11.70 -14.13 -13.38
N LEU A 321 12.12 -15.29 -12.88
CA LEU A 321 11.23 -16.34 -12.37
C LEU A 321 11.32 -16.39 -10.86
N GLU A 322 10.18 -16.20 -10.20
CA GLU A 322 9.99 -16.59 -8.81
C GLU A 322 9.41 -18.00 -8.79
N VAL A 323 10.08 -18.94 -8.13
CA VAL A 323 9.66 -20.35 -8.10
C VAL A 323 8.85 -20.61 -6.85
N HIS A 324 7.66 -21.19 -7.02
CA HIS A 324 6.80 -21.61 -5.93
C HIS A 324 6.45 -23.09 -6.07
N ASP A 325 6.73 -23.87 -5.02
CA ASP A 325 6.35 -25.28 -4.94
C ASP A 325 4.95 -25.42 -4.33
N ILE A 326 4.02 -25.99 -5.09
CA ILE A 326 2.62 -26.17 -4.65
C ILE A 326 2.49 -27.12 -3.45
N GLN A 327 3.51 -27.94 -3.17
CA GLN A 327 3.53 -28.79 -1.97
C GLN A 327 3.74 -28.00 -0.67
N SER A 328 4.21 -26.74 -0.75
CA SER A 328 4.35 -25.83 0.39
C SER A 328 3.04 -25.09 0.77
N GLY A 329 1.95 -25.38 0.06
CA GLY A 329 0.71 -24.60 0.09
C GLY A 329 0.65 -23.61 -1.08
N MET A 330 -0.51 -23.00 -1.34
CA MET A 330 -0.64 -21.98 -2.39
C MET A 330 -0.33 -20.58 -1.84
N PRO A 331 0.27 -19.67 -2.64
CA PRO A 331 0.46 -18.29 -2.21
C PRO A 331 -0.87 -17.63 -1.81
N THR A 332 -0.87 -16.90 -0.71
CA THR A 332 -2.04 -16.18 -0.21
C THR A 332 -2.29 -14.88 -0.99
N GLY A 333 -3.51 -14.34 -0.90
CA GLY A 333 -3.83 -13.00 -1.43
C GLY A 333 -4.03 -12.91 -2.94
N HIS A 334 -4.04 -11.66 -3.41
CA HIS A 334 -4.29 -11.27 -4.80
C HIS A 334 -2.96 -10.91 -5.46
N LEU A 335 -2.60 -11.60 -6.55
CA LEU A 335 -1.28 -11.44 -7.16
C LEU A 335 -1.26 -10.49 -8.37
N ILE A 336 -2.42 -9.94 -8.73
CA ILE A 336 -2.53 -8.97 -9.81
C ILE A 336 -1.73 -7.72 -9.45
N GLY A 337 -1.01 -7.16 -10.42
CA GLY A 337 -0.10 -6.03 -10.19
C GLY A 337 1.23 -6.40 -9.52
N ARG A 338 1.46 -7.67 -9.16
CA ARG A 338 2.75 -8.17 -8.65
C ARG A 338 3.54 -8.92 -9.72
N TYR A 339 2.88 -9.80 -10.48
CA TYR A 339 3.53 -10.62 -11.51
C TYR A 339 3.04 -10.28 -12.91
N LEU A 340 3.91 -10.43 -13.91
CA LEU A 340 3.56 -10.41 -15.34
C LEU A 340 2.62 -11.56 -15.72
N GLY A 341 2.67 -12.64 -14.96
CA GLY A 341 1.83 -13.81 -15.15
C GLY A 341 2.27 -14.97 -14.28
N ILE A 342 1.47 -16.02 -14.29
CA ILE A 342 1.75 -17.29 -13.63
C ILE A 342 2.09 -18.31 -14.71
N VAL A 343 3.23 -19.00 -14.56
CA VAL A 343 3.67 -20.07 -15.46
C VAL A 343 3.47 -21.41 -14.75
N THR A 344 2.92 -22.41 -15.45
CA THR A 344 2.75 -23.76 -14.86
C THR A 344 2.84 -24.86 -15.91
N ALA A 345 3.45 -25.99 -15.53
CA ALA A 345 3.41 -27.26 -16.27
C ALA A 345 2.56 -28.32 -15.56
N GLN A 346 1.86 -27.94 -14.49
CA GLN A 346 1.19 -28.89 -13.61
C GLN A 346 -0.16 -29.32 -14.18
N PRO A 347 -0.44 -30.63 -14.36
CA PRO A 347 -1.67 -31.11 -15.00
C PRO A 347 -2.92 -30.69 -14.22
N PHE A 348 -3.67 -29.71 -14.73
CA PHE A 348 -4.71 -28.98 -13.99
C PHE A 348 -5.75 -29.92 -13.37
N LYS A 349 -6.25 -30.88 -14.15
CA LYS A 349 -7.29 -31.83 -13.72
C LYS A 349 -6.81 -32.85 -12.68
N GLN A 350 -5.51 -33.09 -12.60
CA GLN A 350 -4.92 -34.07 -11.67
C GLN A 350 -4.43 -33.42 -10.37
N GLN A 351 -4.31 -32.09 -10.37
CA GLN A 351 -3.88 -31.32 -9.20
C GLN A 351 -5.01 -31.14 -8.18
N PHE A 352 -4.62 -30.81 -6.95
CA PHE A 352 -5.55 -30.66 -5.82
C PHE A 352 -6.61 -29.57 -6.07
N PRO A 353 -7.82 -29.70 -5.50
CA PRO A 353 -8.87 -28.68 -5.62
C PRO A 353 -8.41 -27.27 -5.20
N ILE A 354 -7.53 -27.16 -4.19
CA ILE A 354 -6.98 -25.88 -3.76
C ILE A 354 -6.16 -25.19 -4.86
N TYR A 355 -5.33 -25.95 -5.61
CA TYR A 355 -4.59 -25.43 -6.76
C TYR A 355 -5.54 -24.98 -7.86
N GLN A 356 -6.54 -25.82 -8.20
CA GLN A 356 -7.49 -25.52 -9.28
C GLN A 356 -8.30 -24.26 -8.98
N ASN A 357 -8.82 -24.14 -7.76
CA ASN A 357 -9.60 -22.99 -7.31
C ASN A 357 -8.72 -21.73 -7.23
N TRP A 358 -7.50 -21.85 -6.72
CA TRP A 358 -6.56 -20.75 -6.66
C TRP A 358 -6.21 -20.23 -8.05
N LEU A 359 -5.87 -21.10 -8.99
CA LEU A 359 -5.45 -20.68 -10.34
C LEU A 359 -6.61 -20.04 -11.11
N ARG A 360 -7.83 -20.56 -10.96
CA ARG A 360 -9.04 -19.94 -11.51
C ARG A 360 -9.32 -18.57 -10.90
N ARG A 361 -9.13 -18.43 -9.58
CA ARG A 361 -9.28 -17.12 -8.91
C ARG A 361 -8.30 -16.11 -9.50
N GLN A 362 -7.01 -16.43 -9.52
CA GLN A 362 -5.98 -15.54 -10.09
C GLN A 362 -6.30 -15.17 -11.56
N GLN A 363 -6.75 -16.13 -12.37
CA GLN A 363 -7.18 -15.86 -13.75
C GLN A 363 -8.39 -14.92 -13.80
N SER A 364 -9.39 -15.12 -12.93
CA SER A 364 -10.58 -14.26 -12.86
C SER A 364 -10.29 -12.84 -12.38
N GLU A 365 -9.18 -12.66 -11.66
CA GLU A 365 -8.65 -11.36 -11.22
C GLU A 365 -7.80 -10.67 -12.31
N GLY A 366 -7.66 -11.30 -13.48
CA GLY A 366 -6.97 -10.74 -14.64
C GLY A 366 -5.51 -11.17 -14.81
N ILE A 367 -5.00 -12.10 -13.99
CA ILE A 367 -3.62 -12.58 -14.15
C ILE A 367 -3.54 -13.52 -15.36
N ASN A 368 -2.56 -13.25 -16.22
CA ASN A 368 -2.26 -14.11 -17.34
C ASN A 368 -1.67 -15.44 -16.87
N ILE A 369 -2.28 -16.56 -17.28
CA ILE A 369 -1.80 -17.91 -16.97
C ILE A 369 -1.16 -18.51 -18.22
N GLN A 370 0.15 -18.71 -18.15
CA GLN A 370 0.94 -19.34 -19.21
C GLN A 370 1.15 -20.81 -18.87
N VAL A 371 0.72 -21.69 -19.77
CA VAL A 371 0.85 -23.13 -19.59
C VAL A 371 1.96 -23.69 -20.47
N LEU A 372 2.82 -24.52 -19.89
CA LEU A 372 3.94 -25.15 -20.60
C LEU A 372 3.56 -26.51 -21.21
N SER A 373 2.37 -27.01 -20.92
CA SER A 373 1.86 -28.29 -21.41
C SER A 373 0.33 -28.25 -21.60
N PRO A 374 -0.24 -29.03 -22.54
CA PRO A 374 -1.68 -29.02 -22.80
C PRO A 374 -2.54 -29.46 -21.61
N ASP A 375 -2.03 -30.35 -20.76
CA ASP A 375 -2.71 -30.86 -19.57
C ASP A 375 -2.73 -29.84 -18.41
N ALA A 376 -1.84 -28.85 -18.43
CA ALA A 376 -1.86 -27.73 -17.50
C ALA A 376 -2.90 -26.65 -17.83
N ALA A 377 -3.52 -26.72 -19.01
CA ALA A 377 -4.57 -25.79 -19.43
C ALA A 377 -5.77 -25.82 -18.49
N ILE A 378 -6.22 -24.63 -18.07
CA ILE A 378 -7.47 -24.46 -17.34
C ILE A 378 -8.62 -24.75 -18.33
N PRO A 379 -9.48 -25.75 -18.07
CA PRO A 379 -10.61 -26.02 -18.95
C PRO A 379 -11.52 -24.80 -19.03
N LYS A 380 -12.01 -24.49 -20.23
CA LYS A 380 -13.11 -23.53 -20.39
C LYS A 380 -14.31 -24.07 -19.60
N GLY A 381 -14.78 -23.27 -18.65
CA GLY A 381 -15.94 -23.58 -17.81
C GLY A 381 -17.24 -23.59 -18.60
#